data_AF-A0A2M7Q2W4-F1
#
_entry.id   AF-A0A2M7Q2W4-F1
#
_cell.length_a   1.000
_cell.length_b   1.000
_cell.length_c   1.000
_cell.angle_alpha   90.00
_cell.angle_beta   90.00
_cell.angle_gamma   90.00
#
_symmetry.space_group_name_H-M   'P 1'
#
loop_
_entity.id
_entity.type
_entity.pdbx_description
1 polymer ?
#
loop_
_entity_poly.entity_id
_entity_poly.type
_entity_poly.pdbx_seq_one_letter_code
_entity_poly.pdbx_strand_id
1 'polypeptide(L)'
;MDQLLPDLKDPYSKESEQPPYVQNAYRSLRKDIFVGVNRCTHLGCKLLFKPHLEKHDWPDYARLAGFDCPCHGSLFDLAGRVYKGSPGRTNLTIPPHHFVADNLIRIGAHPPAAQSPSSEGKA
;
A
#
# COMPACT_ATOMS: atom_id res chain seq x y z
N MET A 1 -2.77 3.95 -12.24
CA MET A 1 -1.78 3.91 -11.14
C MET A 1 -0.52 4.67 -11.50
N ASP A 2 0.01 4.54 -12.71
CA ASP A 2 1.30 5.15 -13.09
C ASP A 2 1.31 6.68 -13.06
N GLN A 3 0.15 7.31 -13.29
CA GLN A 3 -0.02 8.76 -13.20
C GLN A 3 0.27 9.33 -11.80
N LEU A 4 0.17 8.52 -10.74
CA LEU A 4 0.41 8.96 -9.36
C LEU A 4 1.88 8.81 -8.93
N LEU A 5 2.72 8.11 -9.70
CA LEU A 5 4.12 7.83 -9.31
C LEU A 5 4.91 9.10 -8.96
N PRO A 6 4.78 10.24 -9.69
CA PRO A 6 5.48 11.47 -9.35
C PRO A 6 5.08 12.06 -7.99
N ASP A 7 3.91 11.71 -7.46
CA ASP A 7 3.35 12.28 -6.23
C ASP A 7 3.60 11.39 -5.00
N LEU A 8 4.19 10.22 -5.17
CA LEU A 8 4.48 9.27 -4.09
C LEU A 8 5.90 9.48 -3.53
N LYS A 9 6.05 9.32 -2.21
CA LYS A 9 7.36 9.39 -1.54
C LYS A 9 8.23 8.19 -1.91
N ASP A 10 7.64 7.00 -1.97
CA ASP A 10 8.30 5.75 -2.34
C ASP A 10 7.45 4.98 -3.37
N PRO A 11 7.45 5.42 -4.64
CA PRO A 11 6.58 4.88 -5.69
C PRO A 11 6.84 3.39 -5.98
N TYR A 12 8.09 2.95 -5.79
CA TYR A 12 8.56 1.59 -6.11
C TYR A 12 8.72 0.71 -4.85
N SER A 13 8.27 1.19 -3.69
CA SER A 13 8.33 0.46 -2.42
C SER A 13 9.72 -0.06 -2.06
N LYS A 14 10.75 0.77 -2.25
CA LYS A 14 12.15 0.45 -1.92
C LYS A 14 12.41 0.48 -0.42
N GLU A 15 11.73 1.38 0.30
CA GLU A 15 11.86 1.58 1.75
C GLU A 15 10.68 0.96 2.52
N SER A 16 9.86 0.17 1.83
CA SER A 16 8.65 -0.44 2.39
C SER A 16 8.96 -1.73 3.14
N GLU A 17 8.32 -1.89 4.30
CA GLU A 17 8.26 -3.19 4.98
C GLU A 17 7.19 -4.08 4.31
N GLN A 18 7.62 -5.01 3.46
CA GLN A 18 6.72 -5.91 2.74
C GLN A 18 7.47 -7.17 2.26
N PRO A 19 6.77 -8.30 2.02
CA PRO A 19 7.37 -9.45 1.37
C PRO A 19 7.82 -9.16 -0.06
N PRO A 20 8.90 -9.79 -0.54
CA PRO A 20 9.43 -9.53 -1.89
C PRO A 20 8.46 -9.93 -3.02
N TYR A 21 7.60 -10.93 -2.80
CA TYR A 21 6.63 -11.40 -3.80
C TYR A 21 5.47 -10.44 -4.06
N VAL A 22 5.35 -9.35 -3.28
CA VAL A 22 4.40 -8.26 -3.53
C VAL A 22 5.11 -6.95 -3.88
N GLN A 23 6.39 -6.99 -4.29
CA GLN A 23 7.08 -5.79 -4.78
C GLN A 23 6.68 -5.49 -6.24
N ASN A 24 5.42 -5.11 -6.42
CA ASN A 24 4.82 -4.74 -7.70
C ASN A 24 3.98 -3.46 -7.55
N ALA A 25 3.43 -2.93 -8.65
CA ALA A 25 2.69 -1.67 -8.66
C ALA A 25 1.45 -1.65 -7.75
N TYR A 26 0.82 -2.80 -7.51
CA TYR A 26 -0.39 -2.95 -6.69
C TYR A 26 -0.07 -3.32 -5.24
N ARG A 27 1.19 -3.64 -4.97
CA ARG A 27 1.68 -4.17 -3.70
C ARG A 27 0.82 -5.31 -3.16
N SER A 28 0.40 -6.21 -4.05
CA SER A 28 -0.59 -7.24 -3.77
C SER A 28 -0.35 -8.48 -4.63
N LEU A 29 -0.78 -9.65 -4.15
CA LEU A 29 -0.76 -10.90 -4.92
C LEU A 29 -1.82 -10.93 -6.03
N ARG A 30 -2.96 -10.28 -5.80
CA ARG A 30 -4.02 -10.06 -6.79
C ARG A 30 -4.34 -8.58 -6.88
N LYS A 31 -4.70 -8.10 -8.07
CA LYS A 31 -4.95 -6.66 -8.33
C LYS A 31 -6.19 -6.13 -7.61
N ASP A 32 -7.13 -7.00 -7.24
CA ASP A 32 -8.43 -6.68 -6.66
C ASP A 32 -8.45 -6.71 -5.13
N ILE A 33 -7.42 -7.27 -4.48
CA ILE A 33 -7.34 -7.42 -3.03
C ILE A 33 -6.05 -6.80 -2.49
N PHE A 34 -6.19 -5.75 -1.68
CA PHE A 34 -5.08 -5.16 -0.92
C PHE A 34 -5.05 -5.70 0.51
N VAL A 35 -3.89 -6.18 0.97
CA VAL A 35 -3.65 -6.61 2.34
C VAL A 35 -2.57 -5.73 2.95
N GLY A 36 -2.91 -4.96 3.99
CA GLY A 36 -1.97 -4.07 4.66
C GLY A 36 -2.29 -3.89 6.15
N VAL A 37 -1.30 -3.49 6.92
CA VAL A 37 -1.47 -3.16 8.34
C VAL A 37 -2.11 -1.78 8.44
N ASN A 38 -3.28 -1.68 9.11
CA ASN A 38 -3.98 -0.42 9.34
C ASN A 38 -3.32 0.45 10.43
N ARG A 39 -2.07 0.85 10.16
CA ARG A 39 -1.22 1.60 11.10
C ARG A 39 -0.41 2.64 10.33
N CYS A 40 -0.67 3.91 10.61
CA CYS A 40 0.07 5.01 10.02
C CYS A 40 1.57 4.93 10.37
N THR A 41 2.43 5.08 9.37
CA THR A 41 3.90 5.01 9.48
C THR A 41 4.54 6.28 10.06
N HIS A 42 3.72 7.25 10.48
CA HIS A 42 4.16 8.38 11.30
C HIS A 42 4.29 7.94 12.77
N LEU A 43 3.17 7.91 13.50
CA LEU A 43 3.11 7.59 14.94
C LEU A 43 2.07 6.50 15.29
N GLY A 44 1.63 5.72 14.30
CA GLY A 44 0.87 4.50 14.56
C GLY A 44 -0.65 4.64 14.71
N CYS A 45 -1.24 5.81 14.44
CA CYS A 45 -2.70 5.96 14.39
C CYS A 45 -3.33 5.02 13.35
N LYS A 46 -4.61 4.66 13.57
CA LYS A 46 -5.43 3.98 12.56
C LYS A 46 -5.72 4.91 11.37
N LEU A 47 -5.89 4.33 10.19
CA LEU A 47 -6.27 5.03 8.97
C LEU A 47 -7.78 4.91 8.73
N LEU A 48 -8.32 5.88 8.02
CA LEU A 48 -9.66 5.85 7.47
C LEU A 48 -9.57 5.51 5.98
N PHE A 49 -10.41 4.61 5.49
CA PHE A 49 -10.56 4.36 4.06
C PHE A 49 -11.39 5.48 3.45
N LYS A 50 -10.78 6.25 2.54
CA LYS A 50 -11.39 7.40 1.86
C LYS A 50 -10.93 7.44 0.41
N PRO A 51 -11.46 6.56 -0.46
CA PRO A 51 -11.03 6.42 -1.86
C PRO A 51 -11.26 7.66 -2.74
N HIS A 52 -12.07 8.60 -2.23
CA HIS A 52 -12.32 9.90 -2.81
C HIS A 52 -12.19 10.94 -1.70
N LEU A 53 -11.17 11.79 -1.76
CA LEU A 53 -11.04 12.92 -0.84
C LEU A 53 -11.68 14.16 -1.45
N GLU A 54 -12.65 14.72 -0.73
CA GLU A 54 -13.29 15.99 -1.06
C GLU A 54 -12.47 17.21 -0.58
N LYS A 55 -11.31 16.99 0.06
CA LYS A 55 -10.53 18.09 0.66
C LYS A 55 -9.96 19.01 -0.41
N HIS A 56 -10.44 20.25 -0.44
CA HIS A 56 -9.97 21.32 -1.32
C HIS A 56 -8.51 21.75 -1.09
N ASP A 57 -7.95 21.49 0.09
CA ASP A 57 -6.62 21.98 0.48
C ASP A 57 -5.45 21.10 0.01
N TRP A 58 -5.74 20.00 -0.69
CA TRP A 58 -4.70 19.13 -1.24
C TRP A 58 -4.62 19.22 -2.77
N PRO A 59 -3.42 18.99 -3.36
CA PRO A 59 -3.29 18.95 -4.81
C PRO A 59 -4.25 17.92 -5.44
N ASP A 60 -4.64 18.13 -6.69
CA ASP A 60 -5.66 17.31 -7.35
C ASP A 60 -5.39 15.79 -7.29
N TYR A 61 -4.11 15.37 -7.27
CA TYR A 61 -3.71 13.96 -7.13
C TYR A 61 -4.20 13.33 -5.82
N ALA A 62 -4.34 14.13 -4.75
CA ALA A 62 -4.75 13.67 -3.43
C ALA A 62 -6.24 13.34 -3.38
N ARG A 63 -7.04 13.79 -4.36
CA ARG A 63 -8.44 13.38 -4.51
C ARG A 63 -8.59 11.88 -4.77
N LEU A 64 -7.52 11.23 -5.25
CA LEU A 64 -7.41 9.78 -5.46
C LEU A 64 -6.73 9.05 -4.29
N ALA A 65 -6.62 9.67 -3.12
CA ALA A 65 -6.12 8.98 -1.95
C ALA A 65 -6.99 7.76 -1.65
N GLY A 66 -6.37 6.68 -1.18
CA GLY A 66 -7.06 5.50 -0.67
C GLY A 66 -7.30 5.60 0.84
N PHE A 67 -6.30 6.06 1.59
CA PHE A 67 -6.32 6.10 3.05
C PHE A 67 -5.86 7.46 3.61
N ASP A 68 -6.57 7.93 4.64
CA ASP A 68 -6.33 9.19 5.34
C ASP A 68 -6.03 8.91 6.82
N CYS A 69 -4.94 9.49 7.34
CA CYS A 69 -4.62 9.49 8.76
C CYS A 69 -5.06 10.81 9.41
N PRO A 70 -6.15 10.82 10.21
CA PRO A 70 -6.72 12.05 10.75
C PRO A 70 -5.86 12.72 11.83
N CYS A 71 -4.85 12.02 12.37
CA CYS A 71 -4.02 12.56 13.45
C CYS A 71 -3.15 13.73 13.00
N HIS A 72 -2.50 13.61 11.85
CA HIS A 72 -1.55 14.62 11.32
C HIS A 72 -1.64 14.79 9.80
N GLY A 73 -2.65 14.20 9.15
CA GLY A 73 -2.91 14.40 7.72
C GLY A 73 -2.04 13.58 6.76
N SER A 74 -1.46 12.45 7.19
CA SER A 74 -0.76 11.56 6.24
C SER A 74 -1.76 10.92 5.28
N LEU A 75 -1.47 11.01 3.98
CA LEU A 75 -2.27 10.41 2.93
C LEU A 75 -1.54 9.23 2.28
N PHE A 76 -2.30 8.21 1.91
CA PHE A 76 -1.81 7.04 1.20
C PHE A 76 -2.74 6.71 0.03
N ASP A 77 -2.22 6.20 -1.07
CA ASP A 77 -3.03 5.73 -2.20
C ASP A 77 -3.69 4.37 -1.91
N LEU A 78 -4.43 3.81 -2.87
CA LEU A 78 -5.12 2.51 -2.71
C LEU A 78 -4.18 1.31 -2.58
N ALA A 79 -2.91 1.45 -2.99
CA ALA A 79 -1.87 0.44 -2.74
C ALA A 79 -1.15 0.69 -1.40
N GLY A 80 -1.62 1.64 -0.58
CA GLY A 80 -1.00 2.00 0.69
C GLY A 80 0.34 2.72 0.55
N ARG A 81 0.63 3.35 -0.59
CA ARG A 81 1.85 4.13 -0.80
C ARG A 81 1.66 5.56 -0.32
N VAL A 82 2.63 6.08 0.42
CA VAL A 82 2.51 7.39 1.05
C VAL A 82 2.79 8.52 0.05
N TYR A 83 1.95 9.55 0.04
CA TYR A 83 2.15 10.73 -0.80
C TYR A 83 3.30 11.61 -0.30
N LYS A 84 3.95 12.35 -1.22
CA LYS A 84 4.91 13.40 -0.89
C LYS A 84 4.24 14.47 -0.02
N GLY A 85 5.01 15.11 0.86
CA GLY A 85 4.48 16.09 1.82
C GLY A 85 3.75 15.51 3.03
N SER A 86 3.33 14.24 3.00
CA SER A 86 2.75 13.58 4.18
C SER A 86 3.80 13.35 5.28
N PRO A 87 3.43 13.50 6.58
CA PRO A 87 4.30 13.16 7.71
C PRO A 87 4.67 11.67 7.81
N GLY A 88 3.85 10.78 7.23
CA GLY A 88 4.13 9.35 7.14
C GLY A 88 5.49 9.08 6.51
N ARG A 89 6.30 8.22 7.14
CA ARG A 89 7.71 8.02 6.73
C ARG A 89 7.84 7.04 5.57
N THR A 90 7.07 5.96 5.58
CA THR A 90 7.11 4.86 4.61
C THR A 90 5.72 4.49 4.12
N ASN A 91 5.63 3.66 3.09
CA ASN A 91 4.39 3.00 2.66
C ASN A 91 3.86 2.09 3.77
N LEU A 92 2.55 1.80 3.78
CA LEU A 92 1.93 0.92 4.78
C LEU A 92 2.56 -0.47 4.75
N THR A 93 2.91 -1.01 5.92
CA THR A 93 3.45 -2.36 6.05
C THR A 93 2.49 -3.38 5.43
N ILE A 94 3.04 -4.30 4.64
CA ILE A 94 2.28 -5.46 4.16
C ILE A 94 2.75 -6.68 4.94
N PRO A 95 1.85 -7.39 5.65
CA PRO A 95 2.24 -8.59 6.36
C PRO A 95 2.49 -9.74 5.35
N PRO A 96 3.30 -10.75 5.70
CA PRO A 96 3.34 -12.00 4.96
C PRO A 96 1.94 -12.58 4.80
N HIS A 97 1.52 -12.90 3.59
CA HIS A 97 0.21 -13.48 3.33
C HIS A 97 0.20 -14.29 2.02
N HIS A 98 -0.77 -15.19 1.91
CA HIS A 98 -1.07 -15.92 0.67
C HIS A 98 -2.52 -16.38 0.64
N PHE A 99 -3.01 -16.68 -0.55
CA PHE A 99 -4.32 -17.32 -0.76
C PHE A 99 -4.16 -18.82 -0.56
N VAL A 100 -4.92 -19.41 0.36
CA VAL A 100 -5.02 -20.88 0.52
C VAL A 100 -6.14 -21.47 -0.36
N ALA A 101 -7.07 -20.62 -0.79
CA ALA A 101 -8.11 -20.84 -1.79
C ALA A 101 -8.54 -19.48 -2.36
N ASP A 102 -9.38 -19.46 -3.41
CA ASP A 102 -9.78 -18.23 -4.11
C ASP A 102 -10.44 -17.16 -3.22
N ASN A 103 -11.09 -17.59 -2.13
CA ASN A 103 -11.82 -16.75 -1.18
C ASN A 103 -11.24 -16.79 0.25
N LEU A 104 -10.07 -17.41 0.46
CA LEU A 104 -9.47 -17.57 1.79
C LEU A 104 -8.00 -17.16 1.78
N ILE A 105 -7.68 -16.17 2.61
CA ILE A 105 -6.33 -15.62 2.75
C ILE A 105 -5.78 -16.00 4.13
N ARG A 106 -4.55 -16.51 4.17
CA ARG A 106 -3.79 -16.68 5.41
C ARG A 106 -2.84 -15.51 5.59
N ILE A 107 -3.00 -14.77 6.68
CA ILE A 107 -2.13 -13.66 7.09
C ILE A 107 -1.12 -14.16 8.13
N GLY A 108 0.11 -13.65 8.09
CA GLY A 108 1.22 -14.04 8.96
C GLY A 108 2.06 -15.22 8.44
N ALA A 109 1.85 -15.66 7.20
CA ALA A 109 2.60 -16.77 6.61
C ALA A 109 2.94 -16.51 5.13
N HIS A 110 4.19 -16.77 4.76
CA HIS A 110 4.63 -16.73 3.36
C HIS A 110 3.96 -17.84 2.53
N PRO A 111 3.82 -17.66 1.20
CA PRO A 111 3.40 -18.73 0.31
C PRO A 111 4.30 -19.97 0.47
N PRO A 112 3.74 -21.19 0.38
CA PRO A 112 4.55 -22.38 0.19
C PRO A 112 5.44 -22.24 -1.05
N ALA A 113 6.61 -22.89 -1.09
CA ALA A 113 7.57 -22.75 -2.20
C ALA A 113 6.97 -22.97 -3.60
N ALA A 114 5.93 -23.80 -3.73
CA ALA A 114 5.21 -24.06 -4.97
C ALA A 114 4.24 -22.94 -5.41
N GLN A 115 3.98 -21.94 -4.56
CA GLN A 115 3.02 -20.84 -4.80
C GLN A 115 3.68 -19.45 -4.75
N SER A 116 4.99 -19.39 -4.57
CA SER A 116 5.72 -18.13 -4.72
C SER A 116 5.66 -17.71 -6.18
N PRO A 117 5.15 -16.50 -6.52
CA PRO A 117 5.22 -16.03 -7.89
C PRO A 117 6.69 -16.03 -8.33
N SER A 118 6.98 -16.67 -9.47
CA SER A 118 8.30 -16.66 -10.07
C SER A 118 8.77 -15.21 -10.23
N SER A 119 10.06 -14.98 -10.03
CA SER A 119 10.71 -13.66 -10.08
C SER A 119 10.72 -13.01 -11.48
N GLU A 120 9.76 -13.33 -12.34
CA GLU A 120 9.62 -12.80 -13.69
C GLU A 120 8.87 -11.46 -13.63
N GLY A 121 9.62 -10.41 -13.31
CA GLY A 121 9.09 -9.05 -13.27
C GLY A 121 10.09 -7.96 -12.92
N LYS A 122 11.39 -8.24 -13.01
CA LYS A 122 12.44 -7.21 -13.02
C LYS A 122 12.85 -6.94 -14.48
N ALA A 123 12.14 -6.03 -15.12
CA ALA A 123 12.62 -5.29 -16.30
C ALA A 123 12.18 -3.83 -16.12
#